data_AF-A0A6J3DB35-F1
#
_entry.id   AF-A0A6J3DB35-F1
#
_cell.length_a   1.000
_cell.length_b   1.000
_cell.length_c   1.000
_cell.angle_alpha   90.00
_cell.angle_beta   90.00
_cell.angle_gamma   90.00
#
_symmetry.space_group_name_H-M   'P 1'
#
loop_
_entity.id
_entity.type
_entity.pdbx_description
1 polymer ?
#
loop_
_entity_poly.entity_id
_entity_poly.type
_entity_poly.pdbx_seq_one_letter_code
_entity_poly.pdbx_strand_id
1 'polypeptide(L)'
;MELPTLASGFWMLICFCVSVNGYPNGRVREACMSMIPCHGSSPQPSPVHNIAVNWTEFKPGDTIEVHLSGPDFEGFFIQARDAEHLDSPAVGSFILADRKHSQLLTCGRTKNSAVSHTSKAKKSDVKVYWIAPGNAPKHVQFLATVVKKYKTYWVKIPGPVVSQPNAPFPTTPLYVTSEAISTSHSASYLTKPFNASGCGITKFCVRNPSNCDPGSASCLFLSFQLQKSSVLIEMSGASEGYLAFALSYDQWMGDDDAYLCINEDHHVTVSTAYLKGRRPPVLDSENALEDVSWRLADGVLQCSFRRSIHLAVSKERFNLDTSYYIFLADGEAGEGGPIYKHRRQPLITNGMYNVTGIPQDIGGSRSPRLIKAHGALMFVAWITAVSIGVIVARFFKPVWSHSFLFGKEMWFQVHRMLMLTTVTLTSISFVLPFIYRGGWSKQAGFHPYLGCTVMALTIFQLLMAGFRPSLHAPRRQLFNWFHWSTGTTARMLAVVTMFLGMDLPALDLPDPWDTYTMIAFVAWHVGIDVLLEIHSYCLIRKAELIEDDRVQILQSLTSAEAEGHLFKQIVLTIYVCGNIVFLIAFLAAVYQI
;
A
#
# COMPACT_ATOMS: atom_id res chain seq x y z
N MET A 1 -35.42 -15.95 33.27
CA MET A 1 -34.01 -16.30 33.53
C MET A 1 -33.18 -15.46 32.57
N GLU A 2 -32.19 -14.77 33.12
CA GLU A 2 -31.79 -13.40 32.77
C GLU A 2 -31.11 -13.23 31.40
N LEU A 3 -31.40 -12.08 30.78
CA LEU A 3 -30.70 -11.52 29.62
C LEU A 3 -30.19 -10.15 30.07
N PRO A 4 -28.86 -9.96 30.25
CA PRO A 4 -28.23 -8.79 29.63
C PRO A 4 -26.71 -8.93 29.40
N THR A 5 -26.25 -9.18 28.17
CA THR A 5 -24.84 -8.89 27.77
C THR A 5 -24.64 -8.56 26.28
N LEU A 6 -25.70 -8.38 25.49
CA LEU A 6 -25.59 -8.16 24.02
C LEU A 6 -25.81 -6.71 23.55
N ALA A 7 -26.01 -5.75 24.47
CA ALA A 7 -26.37 -4.38 24.11
C ALA A 7 -25.17 -3.41 23.97
N SER A 8 -23.97 -3.77 24.42
CA SER A 8 -22.80 -2.86 24.46
C SER A 8 -21.92 -2.88 23.20
N GLY A 9 -22.15 -3.79 22.25
CA GLY A 9 -21.36 -3.87 21.01
C GLY A 9 -21.92 -3.12 19.79
N PHE A 10 -23.16 -2.62 19.87
CA PHE A 10 -23.90 -2.17 18.68
C PHE A 10 -23.79 -0.66 18.39
N TRP A 11 -23.18 0.14 19.28
CA TRP A 11 -23.20 1.61 19.18
C TRP A 11 -21.91 2.27 18.67
N MET A 12 -20.83 1.52 18.43
CA MET A 12 -19.53 2.10 18.03
C MET A 12 -19.21 2.10 16.52
N LEU A 13 -20.11 1.61 15.66
CA LEU A 13 -19.78 1.39 14.23
C LEU A 13 -20.54 2.24 13.20
N ILE A 14 -21.34 3.24 13.62
CA ILE A 14 -22.14 4.07 12.69
C ILE A 14 -21.58 5.51 12.51
N CYS A 15 -20.49 5.90 13.15
CA CYS A 15 -20.03 7.31 13.15
C CYS A 15 -18.90 7.71 12.16
N PHE A 16 -18.48 6.88 11.20
CA PHE A 16 -17.37 7.26 10.29
C PHE A 16 -17.68 7.19 8.79
N CYS A 17 -18.79 7.79 8.37
CA CYS A 17 -19.02 8.12 6.95
C CYS A 17 -19.42 9.59 6.80
N VAL A 18 -18.49 10.51 7.08
CA VAL A 18 -18.61 11.90 6.62
C VAL A 18 -17.78 12.04 5.36
N SER A 19 -18.44 12.08 4.20
CA SER A 19 -17.82 12.43 2.93
C SER A 19 -17.49 13.93 2.93
N VAL A 20 -16.20 14.29 2.92
CA VAL A 20 -15.78 15.69 2.76
C VAL A 20 -15.91 16.06 1.29
N ASN A 21 -16.97 16.79 0.94
CA ASN A 21 -17.15 17.39 -0.39
C ASN A 21 -16.18 18.57 -0.56
N GLY A 22 -15.10 18.38 -1.33
CA GLY A 22 -14.23 19.47 -1.77
C GLY A 22 -14.86 20.26 -2.92
N TYR A 23 -15.40 21.45 -2.65
CA TYR A 23 -15.88 22.37 -3.68
C TYR A 23 -14.71 23.10 -4.38
N PRO A 24 -14.85 23.52 -5.66
CA PRO A 24 -13.79 24.17 -6.44
C PRO A 24 -13.53 25.64 -6.03
N ASN A 25 -13.74 25.97 -4.76
CA ASN A 25 -13.81 27.34 -4.26
C ASN A 25 -12.51 27.82 -3.59
N GLY A 26 -11.35 27.23 -3.91
CA GLY A 26 -10.00 27.68 -3.51
C GLY A 26 -9.76 27.92 -2.01
N ARG A 27 -10.65 27.49 -1.11
CA ARG A 27 -10.51 27.64 0.36
C ARG A 27 -9.57 26.56 0.93
N VAL A 28 -8.28 26.72 0.69
CA VAL A 28 -7.25 25.70 0.96
C VAL A 28 -6.38 26.04 2.17
N ARG A 29 -6.99 26.20 3.36
CA ARG A 29 -6.24 26.55 4.59
C ARG A 29 -5.18 25.50 4.96
N GLU A 30 -5.46 24.22 4.69
CA GLU A 30 -4.54 23.11 4.97
C GLU A 30 -3.30 23.12 4.05
N ALA A 31 -3.37 23.80 2.90
CA ALA A 31 -2.25 23.93 1.96
C ALA A 31 -1.27 25.04 2.36
N CYS A 32 -1.50 25.79 3.43
CA CYS A 32 -0.65 26.93 3.80
C CYS A 32 0.84 26.59 4.01
N MET A 33 1.16 25.42 4.53
CA MET A 33 2.56 25.02 4.74
C MET A 33 3.17 24.35 3.49
N SER A 34 2.46 23.40 2.90
CA SER A 34 2.95 22.64 1.75
C SER A 34 2.86 23.42 0.43
N MET A 35 1.91 24.36 0.34
CA MET A 35 1.41 24.98 -0.89
C MET A 35 0.88 23.95 -1.92
N ILE A 36 0.59 22.71 -1.50
CA ILE A 36 0.11 21.63 -2.37
C ILE A 36 -1.43 21.59 -2.34
N PRO A 37 -2.13 21.63 -3.48
CA PRO A 37 -3.60 21.66 -3.54
C PRO A 37 -4.28 20.29 -3.32
N CYS A 38 -3.52 19.26 -2.94
CA CYS A 38 -3.99 17.89 -2.62
C CYS A 38 -4.85 17.21 -3.70
N HIS A 39 -4.56 17.45 -4.98
CA HIS A 39 -5.34 16.88 -6.10
C HIS A 39 -4.96 15.43 -6.49
N GLY A 40 -4.14 14.75 -5.68
CA GLY A 40 -3.82 13.33 -5.85
C GLY A 40 -2.88 12.99 -7.00
N SER A 41 -2.20 13.99 -7.57
CA SER A 41 -1.08 13.86 -8.52
C SER A 41 0.16 14.56 -7.97
N SER A 42 1.31 14.41 -8.62
CA SER A 42 2.52 15.17 -8.27
C SER A 42 2.57 16.51 -9.02
N PRO A 43 3.17 17.57 -8.44
CA PRO A 43 3.40 18.81 -9.15
C PRO A 43 4.30 18.59 -10.38
N GLN A 44 4.12 19.43 -11.39
CA GLN A 44 4.93 19.45 -12.60
C GLN A 44 6.32 20.05 -12.31
N PRO A 45 7.39 19.55 -12.93
CA PRO A 45 8.78 19.88 -12.56
C PRO A 45 9.22 21.29 -12.99
N SER A 46 8.83 21.73 -14.19
CA SER A 46 9.30 23.01 -14.76
C SER A 46 8.20 24.07 -14.71
N PRO A 47 8.33 25.15 -13.93
CA PRO A 47 7.33 26.21 -13.84
C PRO A 47 7.18 26.92 -15.18
N VAL A 48 5.93 27.12 -15.62
CA VAL A 48 5.59 27.86 -16.84
C VAL A 48 4.96 29.22 -16.54
N HIS A 49 4.86 29.58 -15.26
CA HIS A 49 4.30 30.82 -14.75
C HIS A 49 5.38 31.60 -14.00
N ASN A 50 5.29 32.93 -14.04
CA ASN A 50 6.25 33.83 -13.43
C ASN A 50 5.57 34.76 -12.41
N ILE A 51 6.28 35.08 -11.34
CA ILE A 51 5.88 36.07 -10.34
C ILE A 51 6.79 37.28 -10.49
N ALA A 52 6.21 38.47 -10.66
CA ALA A 52 6.93 39.73 -10.70
C ALA A 52 6.47 40.65 -9.57
N VAL A 53 7.34 41.55 -9.14
CA VAL A 53 7.03 42.60 -8.17
C VAL A 53 7.38 43.96 -8.75
N ASN A 54 6.71 45.02 -8.31
CA ASN A 54 7.00 46.38 -8.77
C ASN A 54 8.24 47.00 -8.10
N TRP A 55 8.59 46.56 -6.88
CA TRP A 55 9.76 47.03 -6.13
C TRP A 55 10.46 45.85 -5.45
N THR A 56 11.80 45.88 -5.43
CA THR A 56 12.67 44.89 -4.78
C THR A 56 13.18 45.33 -3.40
N GLU A 57 12.80 46.53 -2.96
CA GLU A 57 13.09 47.07 -1.64
C GLU A 57 11.81 47.42 -0.89
N PHE A 58 11.79 47.26 0.44
CA PHE A 58 10.62 47.57 1.27
C PHE A 58 10.97 47.98 2.70
N LYS A 59 10.16 48.85 3.30
CA LYS A 59 10.14 49.11 4.74
C LYS A 59 8.90 48.46 5.37
N PRO A 60 8.93 48.09 6.65
CA PRO A 60 7.72 47.65 7.36
C PRO A 60 6.57 48.65 7.18
N GLY A 61 5.40 48.17 6.76
CA GLY A 61 4.24 48.99 6.39
C GLY A 61 4.10 49.30 4.90
N ASP A 62 5.15 49.11 4.09
CA ASP A 62 5.09 49.33 2.65
C ASP A 62 4.17 48.31 1.97
N THR A 63 3.62 48.72 0.83
CA THR A 63 2.76 47.89 -0.01
C THR A 63 3.43 47.60 -1.35
N ILE A 64 3.67 46.33 -1.65
CA ILE A 64 4.31 45.85 -2.88
C ILE A 64 3.25 45.24 -3.79
N GLU A 65 3.24 45.62 -5.07
CA GLU A 65 2.41 44.95 -6.07
C GLU A 65 3.09 43.65 -6.49
N VAL A 66 2.36 42.53 -6.39
CA VAL A 66 2.79 41.19 -6.79
C VAL A 66 1.90 40.74 -7.94
N HIS A 67 2.53 40.33 -9.03
CA HIS A 67 1.87 39.95 -10.28
C HIS A 67 2.27 38.55 -10.70
N LEU A 68 1.30 37.62 -10.71
CA LEU A 68 1.46 36.26 -11.23
C LEU A 68 0.96 36.24 -12.67
N SER A 69 1.77 35.77 -13.61
CA SER A 69 1.42 35.72 -15.05
C SER A 69 1.93 34.46 -15.73
N GLY A 70 1.27 34.03 -16.81
CA GLY A 70 1.70 32.87 -17.64
C GLY A 70 0.56 32.30 -18.49
N PRO A 71 0.69 31.04 -18.98
CA PRO A 71 -0.37 30.34 -19.70
C PRO A 71 -1.64 30.16 -18.84
N ASP A 72 -2.81 30.01 -19.47
CA ASP A 72 -4.10 29.86 -18.76
C ASP A 72 -4.07 28.85 -17.59
N PHE A 73 -4.61 29.26 -16.45
CA PHE A 73 -4.78 28.43 -15.25
C PHE A 73 -6.16 28.58 -14.59
N GLU A 74 -6.63 27.51 -13.93
CA GLU A 74 -7.93 27.44 -13.26
C GLU A 74 -7.85 27.87 -11.79
N GLY A 75 -6.72 27.61 -11.12
CA GLY A 75 -6.50 27.92 -9.71
C GLY A 75 -5.11 28.43 -9.41
N PHE A 76 -4.99 29.20 -8.33
CA PHE A 76 -3.71 29.68 -7.81
C PHE A 76 -3.74 29.79 -6.27
N PHE A 77 -2.54 29.85 -5.69
CA PHE A 77 -2.30 30.14 -4.27
C PHE A 77 -0.97 30.90 -4.11
N ILE A 78 -0.99 32.10 -3.54
CA ILE A 78 0.18 33.00 -3.37
C ILE A 78 0.43 33.26 -1.89
N GLN A 79 1.70 33.23 -1.48
CA GLN A 79 2.15 33.51 -0.11
C GLN A 79 3.55 34.14 -0.13
N ALA A 80 3.87 34.94 0.89
CA ALA A 80 5.23 35.44 1.12
C ALA A 80 5.86 34.74 2.34
N ARG A 81 7.16 34.46 2.29
CA ARG A 81 7.92 33.79 3.38
C ARG A 81 9.27 34.46 3.58
N ASP A 82 9.91 34.17 4.71
CA ASP A 82 11.30 34.54 4.93
C ASP A 82 12.19 33.88 3.87
N ALA A 83 12.99 34.68 3.16
CA ALA A 83 13.84 34.18 2.08
C ALA A 83 14.99 33.29 2.60
N GLU A 84 15.40 33.46 3.86
CA GLU A 84 16.42 32.62 4.49
C GLU A 84 15.85 31.27 4.94
N HIS A 85 14.53 31.21 5.17
CA HIS A 85 13.84 30.03 5.68
C HIS A 85 12.50 29.84 4.96
N LEU A 86 12.52 29.30 3.74
CA LEU A 86 11.32 29.15 2.91
C LEU A 86 10.28 28.17 3.45
N ASP A 87 10.57 27.40 4.50
CA ASP A 87 9.59 26.58 5.23
C ASP A 87 8.99 27.29 6.46
N SER A 88 9.33 28.57 6.66
CA SER A 88 8.76 29.42 7.72
C SER A 88 7.26 29.75 7.48
N PRO A 89 6.54 30.18 8.53
CA PRO A 89 5.17 30.67 8.40
C PRO A 89 5.03 31.86 7.43
N ALA A 90 3.79 32.09 6.97
CA ALA A 90 3.47 33.23 6.11
C ALA A 90 3.88 34.58 6.72
N VAL A 91 4.56 35.41 5.94
CA VAL A 91 5.01 36.75 6.31
C VAL A 91 4.09 37.79 5.67
N GLY A 92 3.57 38.71 6.48
CA GLY A 92 2.73 39.82 6.01
C GLY A 92 1.30 39.45 5.64
N SER A 93 0.62 40.40 5.02
CA SER A 93 -0.80 40.31 4.66
C SER A 93 -1.05 40.85 3.26
N PHE A 94 -2.05 40.32 2.57
CA PHE A 94 -2.40 40.72 1.21
C PHE A 94 -3.70 41.55 1.15
N ILE A 95 -3.77 42.43 0.15
CA ILE A 95 -4.97 43.11 -0.33
C ILE A 95 -5.22 42.65 -1.77
N LEU A 96 -6.49 42.39 -2.10
CA LEU A 96 -6.90 41.95 -3.43
C LEU A 96 -7.06 43.14 -4.38
N ALA A 97 -6.47 43.07 -5.57
CA ALA A 97 -6.80 43.99 -6.66
C ALA A 97 -8.16 43.67 -7.28
N ASP A 98 -8.49 42.36 -7.41
CA ASP A 98 -9.78 41.88 -7.91
C ASP A 98 -10.43 40.89 -6.92
N ARG A 99 -11.59 41.27 -6.37
CA ARG A 99 -12.37 40.45 -5.42
C ARG A 99 -13.31 39.45 -6.11
N LYS A 100 -13.51 39.54 -7.42
CA LYS A 100 -14.39 38.65 -8.18
C LYS A 100 -13.77 37.27 -8.34
N HIS A 101 -12.47 37.22 -8.62
CA HIS A 101 -11.75 35.98 -8.94
C HIS A 101 -10.75 35.54 -7.86
N SER A 102 -10.51 36.37 -6.84
CA SER A 102 -9.54 36.12 -5.78
C SER A 102 -10.17 36.28 -4.39
N GLN A 103 -9.64 35.56 -3.40
CA GLN A 103 -10.02 35.65 -2.00
C GLN A 103 -8.79 35.58 -1.09
N LEU A 104 -8.91 36.15 0.10
CA LEU A 104 -7.86 36.12 1.13
C LEU A 104 -8.03 34.89 2.03
N LEU A 105 -6.92 34.30 2.41
CA LEU A 105 -6.84 33.17 3.33
C LEU A 105 -5.98 33.52 4.56
N THR A 106 -6.23 32.83 5.66
CA THR A 106 -5.48 32.98 6.92
C THR A 106 -4.64 31.72 7.15
N CYS A 107 -3.32 31.86 7.00
CA CYS A 107 -2.35 30.79 7.27
C CYS A 107 -1.77 30.96 8.66
N GLY A 108 -1.90 29.92 9.50
CA GLY A 108 -1.46 29.97 10.89
C GLY A 108 -2.21 31.06 11.67
N ARG A 109 -1.46 31.98 12.28
CA ARG A 109 -1.97 33.10 13.09
C ARG A 109 -2.05 34.43 12.34
N THR A 110 -1.55 34.49 11.10
CA THR A 110 -1.48 35.73 10.32
C THR A 110 -2.72 35.87 9.45
N LYS A 111 -3.54 36.89 9.71
CA LYS A 111 -4.73 37.18 8.90
C LYS A 111 -4.33 37.64 7.50
N ASN A 112 -5.13 37.25 6.50
CA ASN A 112 -4.94 37.63 5.09
C ASN A 112 -3.55 37.30 4.54
N SER A 113 -2.88 36.29 5.08
CA SER A 113 -1.47 36.00 4.79
C SER A 113 -1.23 35.21 3.50
N ALA A 114 -2.30 34.84 2.79
CA ALA A 114 -2.23 34.16 1.51
C ALA A 114 -3.43 34.56 0.63
N VAL A 115 -3.29 34.39 -0.68
CA VAL A 115 -4.35 34.66 -1.67
C VAL A 115 -4.63 33.41 -2.48
N SER A 116 -5.90 33.12 -2.75
CA SER A 116 -6.31 32.04 -3.65
C SER A 116 -7.47 32.45 -4.56
N HIS A 117 -7.85 31.57 -5.47
CA HIS A 117 -8.97 31.76 -6.39
C HIS A 117 -10.35 31.53 -5.71
N THR A 118 -11.40 32.18 -6.20
CA THR A 118 -12.80 31.93 -5.77
C THR A 118 -13.53 30.89 -6.62
N SER A 119 -13.06 30.66 -7.85
CA SER A 119 -13.66 29.73 -8.82
C SER A 119 -12.64 29.20 -9.84
N LYS A 120 -13.02 28.12 -10.52
CA LYS A 120 -12.27 27.48 -11.63
C LYS A 120 -12.27 28.25 -12.95
N ALA A 121 -12.77 29.49 -12.99
CA ALA A 121 -12.72 30.31 -14.20
C ALA A 121 -11.26 30.48 -14.65
N LYS A 122 -10.97 30.34 -15.95
CA LYS A 122 -9.61 30.46 -16.47
C LYS A 122 -9.08 31.88 -16.30
N LYS A 123 -7.78 31.98 -15.99
CA LYS A 123 -7.05 33.24 -15.75
C LYS A 123 -5.68 33.13 -16.42
N SER A 124 -5.20 34.24 -16.99
CA SER A 124 -3.84 34.38 -17.53
C SER A 124 -2.90 35.09 -16.54
N ASP A 125 -3.49 35.91 -15.67
CA ASP A 125 -2.77 36.75 -14.73
C ASP A 125 -3.58 36.98 -13.44
N VAL A 126 -2.87 37.32 -12.37
CA VAL A 126 -3.42 37.70 -11.07
C VAL A 126 -2.56 38.80 -10.49
N LYS A 127 -3.20 39.90 -10.08
CA LYS A 127 -2.58 41.01 -9.37
C LYS A 127 -3.04 41.08 -7.91
N VAL A 128 -2.10 41.17 -6.99
CA VAL A 128 -2.34 41.33 -5.54
C VAL A 128 -1.36 42.31 -4.94
N TYR A 129 -1.68 42.88 -3.79
CA TYR A 129 -0.82 43.80 -3.06
C TYR A 129 -0.41 43.18 -1.74
N TRP A 130 0.88 43.12 -1.44
CA TRP A 130 1.42 42.59 -0.19
C TRP A 130 1.86 43.72 0.74
N ILE A 131 1.48 43.64 2.01
CA ILE A 131 1.82 44.60 3.06
C ILE A 131 2.90 43.99 3.96
N ALA A 132 4.02 44.69 4.08
CA ALA A 132 5.11 44.31 4.96
C ALA A 132 4.71 44.44 6.45
N PRO A 133 4.84 43.40 7.28
CA PRO A 133 4.48 43.47 8.70
C PRO A 133 5.53 44.25 9.51
N GLY A 134 5.16 44.77 10.68
CA GLY A 134 6.08 45.52 11.56
C GLY A 134 7.34 44.75 11.98
N ASN A 135 7.24 43.41 12.06
CA ASN A 135 8.32 42.49 12.40
C ASN A 135 8.84 41.71 11.16
N ALA A 136 8.80 42.32 9.97
CA ALA A 136 9.26 41.66 8.76
C ALA A 136 10.74 41.22 8.85
N PRO A 137 11.09 40.04 8.30
CA PRO A 137 12.48 39.63 8.14
C PRO A 137 13.21 40.56 7.14
N LYS A 138 14.55 40.46 7.09
CA LYS A 138 15.39 41.30 6.23
C LYS A 138 15.15 41.03 4.74
N HIS A 139 14.85 39.77 4.39
CA HIS A 139 14.60 39.30 3.03
C HIS A 139 13.31 38.50 2.98
N VAL A 140 12.43 38.82 2.04
CA VAL A 140 11.14 38.16 1.84
C VAL A 140 11.08 37.62 0.42
N GLN A 141 10.66 36.37 0.26
CA GLN A 141 10.43 35.76 -1.05
C GLN A 141 8.96 35.41 -1.25
N PHE A 142 8.44 35.76 -2.42
CA PHE A 142 7.09 35.38 -2.85
C PHE A 142 7.10 34.00 -3.48
N LEU A 143 6.11 33.18 -3.14
CA LEU A 143 5.91 31.85 -3.69
C LEU A 143 4.50 31.74 -4.27
N ALA A 144 4.36 30.99 -5.36
CA ALA A 144 3.06 30.66 -5.92
C ALA A 144 2.90 29.17 -6.21
N THR A 145 1.65 28.72 -6.12
CA THR A 145 1.18 27.45 -6.67
C THR A 145 0.15 27.76 -7.72
N VAL A 146 0.26 27.11 -8.88
CA VAL A 146 -0.64 27.31 -10.02
C VAL A 146 -1.23 25.98 -10.46
N VAL A 147 -2.55 25.94 -10.64
CA VAL A 147 -3.32 24.77 -11.07
C VAL A 147 -3.88 25.04 -12.45
N LYS A 148 -3.34 24.38 -13.49
CA LYS A 148 -3.85 24.48 -14.87
C LYS A 148 -5.11 23.65 -15.07
N LYS A 149 -5.14 22.44 -14.50
CA LYS A 149 -6.30 21.54 -14.42
C LYS A 149 -6.20 20.77 -13.11
N TYR A 150 -7.28 20.13 -12.67
CA TYR A 150 -7.33 19.40 -11.39
C TYR A 150 -6.06 18.60 -11.08
N LYS A 151 -5.55 17.78 -12.02
CA LYS A 151 -4.33 16.97 -11.81
C LYS A 151 -3.02 17.61 -12.31
N THR A 152 -3.05 18.79 -12.92
CA THR A 152 -1.89 19.44 -13.55
C THR A 152 -1.62 20.78 -12.87
N TYR A 153 -0.59 20.83 -12.03
CA TYR A 153 -0.27 21.99 -11.23
C TYR A 153 1.23 22.08 -10.91
N TRP A 154 1.70 23.27 -10.53
CA TRP A 154 3.05 23.57 -10.08
C TRP A 154 2.99 24.15 -8.67
N VAL A 155 3.96 23.85 -7.82
CA VAL A 155 3.99 24.31 -6.42
C VAL A 155 5.30 25.03 -6.13
N LYS A 156 5.26 25.95 -5.15
CA LYS A 156 6.43 26.70 -4.68
C LYS A 156 7.24 27.33 -5.83
N ILE A 157 6.57 27.86 -6.86
CA ILE A 157 7.21 28.64 -7.92
C ILE A 157 7.90 29.85 -7.27
N PRO A 158 9.23 29.99 -7.39
CA PRO A 158 9.95 31.06 -6.72
C PRO A 158 9.76 32.38 -7.45
N GLY A 159 9.32 33.40 -6.73
CA GLY A 159 9.31 34.78 -7.15
C GLY A 159 10.56 35.55 -6.71
N PRO A 160 10.66 36.84 -7.07
CA PRO A 160 11.77 37.70 -6.68
C PRO A 160 11.84 37.88 -5.17
N VAL A 161 13.07 38.03 -4.66
CA VAL A 161 13.36 38.37 -3.27
C VAL A 161 13.32 39.89 -3.12
N VAL A 162 12.61 40.36 -2.09
CA VAL A 162 12.50 41.78 -1.74
C VAL A 162 13.18 42.00 -0.38
N SER A 163 13.96 43.07 -0.23
CA SER A 163 14.82 43.29 0.93
C SER A 163 14.57 44.63 1.63
N GLN A 164 14.89 44.73 2.92
CA GLN A 164 14.85 46.02 3.62
C GLN A 164 16.04 46.92 3.24
N PRO A 165 15.88 48.27 3.24
CA PRO A 165 16.98 49.20 2.98
C PRO A 165 18.15 48.95 3.93
N ASN A 166 19.38 48.93 3.40
CA ASN A 166 20.61 48.64 4.14
C ASN A 166 20.68 47.25 4.78
N ALA A 167 19.79 46.30 4.43
CA ALA A 167 20.06 44.91 4.69
C ALA A 167 21.28 44.50 3.85
N PRO A 168 22.32 43.87 4.43
CA PRO A 168 23.31 43.20 3.61
C PRO A 168 22.54 42.27 2.68
N PHE A 169 22.84 42.26 1.38
CA PHE A 169 22.31 41.23 0.49
C PHE A 169 22.51 39.88 1.18
N PRO A 170 21.58 38.91 1.02
CA PRO A 170 21.90 37.56 1.41
C PRO A 170 23.26 37.31 0.76
N THR A 171 24.26 36.95 1.55
CA THR A 171 25.38 36.20 1.01
C THR A 171 24.68 35.01 0.40
N THR A 172 24.38 35.09 -0.89
CA THR A 172 24.55 33.94 -1.75
C THR A 172 25.86 33.36 -1.24
N PRO A 173 25.92 32.08 -0.85
CA PRO A 173 27.19 31.40 -1.09
C PRO A 173 27.49 31.81 -2.52
N LEU A 174 28.54 32.60 -2.72
CA LEU A 174 29.09 32.73 -4.04
C LEU A 174 29.19 31.27 -4.45
N TYR A 175 28.38 30.91 -5.45
CA TYR A 175 28.82 29.99 -6.46
C TYR A 175 30.08 30.67 -6.97
N VAL A 176 31.16 30.49 -6.20
CA VAL A 176 32.51 30.56 -6.70
C VAL A 176 32.34 29.61 -7.86
N THR A 177 32.44 30.15 -9.07
CA THR A 177 33.02 29.42 -10.18
C THR A 177 34.43 29.03 -9.72
N SER A 178 34.47 28.14 -8.73
CA SER A 178 35.50 27.19 -8.55
C SER A 178 35.33 26.47 -9.86
N GLU A 179 36.28 26.65 -10.76
CA GLU A 179 36.75 25.50 -11.49
C GLU A 179 36.56 24.30 -10.56
N ALA A 180 35.69 23.38 -10.99
CA ALA A 180 35.47 22.17 -10.26
C ALA A 180 36.86 21.52 -10.12
N ILE A 181 37.56 21.84 -9.04
CA ILE A 181 38.35 20.87 -8.33
C ILE A 181 37.27 20.01 -7.70
N SER A 182 36.74 19.14 -8.55
CA SER A 182 36.32 17.82 -8.19
C SER A 182 37.35 17.30 -7.20
N THR A 183 37.09 17.42 -5.90
CA THR A 183 37.24 16.25 -5.05
C THR A 183 36.07 15.33 -5.35
N SER A 184 35.99 14.89 -6.61
CA SER A 184 35.52 13.55 -6.88
C SER A 184 36.47 12.66 -6.07
N HIS A 185 35.99 12.08 -4.98
CA HIS A 185 36.37 10.69 -4.79
C HIS A 185 35.95 10.03 -6.10
N SER A 186 36.91 9.63 -6.94
CA SER A 186 36.59 9.07 -8.25
C SER A 186 35.79 7.80 -7.99
N ALA A 187 34.47 7.87 -8.14
CA ALA A 187 33.63 6.70 -8.11
C ALA A 187 34.16 5.77 -9.20
N SER A 188 34.74 4.66 -8.77
CA SER A 188 35.48 3.78 -9.67
C SER A 188 34.53 2.77 -10.30
N TYR A 189 34.70 2.53 -11.60
CA TYR A 189 33.90 1.55 -12.30
C TYR A 189 34.34 0.12 -11.92
N LEU A 190 33.39 -0.70 -11.46
CA LEU A 190 33.60 -2.11 -11.11
C LEU A 190 33.72 -2.96 -12.39
N THR A 191 34.91 -3.54 -12.61
CA THR A 191 35.17 -4.37 -13.80
C THR A 191 34.60 -5.79 -13.71
N LYS A 192 34.42 -6.31 -12.49
CA LYS A 192 33.90 -7.66 -12.23
C LYS A 192 32.61 -7.61 -11.42
N PRO A 193 31.65 -8.52 -11.69
CA PRO A 193 30.44 -8.58 -10.89
C PRO A 193 30.76 -9.13 -9.49
N PHE A 194 29.93 -8.79 -8.51
CA PHE A 194 30.01 -9.41 -7.19
C PHE A 194 29.70 -10.91 -7.26
N ASN A 195 30.20 -11.65 -6.26
CA ASN A 195 29.90 -13.06 -6.05
C ASN A 195 29.53 -13.30 -4.58
N ALA A 196 28.92 -14.45 -4.28
CA ALA A 196 28.55 -14.81 -2.92
C ALA A 196 29.71 -15.41 -2.09
N SER A 197 30.96 -15.26 -2.53
CA SER A 197 32.10 -15.86 -1.82
C SER A 197 32.30 -15.19 -0.45
N GLY A 198 32.46 -16.01 0.58
CA GLY A 198 32.63 -15.53 1.95
C GLY A 198 31.33 -15.19 2.69
N CYS A 199 30.15 -15.28 2.06
CA CYS A 199 28.88 -15.15 2.77
C CYS A 199 28.75 -16.21 3.87
N GLY A 200 28.39 -15.76 5.08
CA GLY A 200 28.31 -16.60 6.27
C GLY A 200 29.66 -17.01 6.88
N ILE A 201 30.78 -16.57 6.32
CA ILE A 201 32.13 -16.90 6.80
C ILE A 201 32.91 -15.62 7.12
N THR A 202 33.11 -14.76 6.12
CA THR A 202 33.83 -13.49 6.23
C THR A 202 32.93 -12.28 6.00
N LYS A 203 31.77 -12.49 5.37
CA LYS A 203 30.76 -11.47 5.05
C LYS A 203 29.41 -11.85 5.66
N PHE A 204 28.73 -10.90 6.28
CA PHE A 204 27.30 -11.03 6.56
C PHE A 204 26.53 -10.70 5.29
N CYS A 205 25.64 -11.58 4.83
CA CYS A 205 24.92 -11.44 3.58
C CYS A 205 23.41 -11.54 3.78
N VAL A 206 22.68 -10.70 3.05
CA VAL A 206 21.23 -10.80 2.86
C VAL A 206 20.97 -11.11 1.40
N ARG A 207 20.32 -12.24 1.11
CA ARG A 207 20.08 -12.74 -0.26
C ARG A 207 18.62 -13.10 -0.48
N ASN A 208 18.07 -12.68 -1.62
CA ASN A 208 16.74 -13.09 -2.06
C ASN A 208 16.70 -13.29 -3.58
N PRO A 209 16.36 -14.50 -4.08
CA PRO A 209 16.07 -15.73 -3.33
C PRO A 209 17.25 -16.25 -2.50
N SER A 210 16.99 -17.11 -1.51
CA SER A 210 18.07 -17.74 -0.73
C SER A 210 19.05 -18.46 -1.65
N ASN A 211 20.35 -18.31 -1.40
CA ASN A 211 21.40 -18.92 -2.20
C ASN A 211 21.57 -18.41 -3.64
N CYS A 212 20.95 -17.28 -4.01
CA CYS A 212 21.15 -16.68 -5.34
C CYS A 212 22.57 -16.11 -5.55
N ASP A 213 22.98 -16.01 -6.82
CA ASP A 213 24.24 -15.41 -7.25
C ASP A 213 24.09 -13.91 -7.49
N PRO A 214 24.81 -13.03 -6.77
CA PRO A 214 24.68 -11.57 -6.92
C PRO A 214 25.12 -11.02 -8.27
N GLY A 215 25.80 -11.82 -9.11
CA GLY A 215 26.07 -11.47 -10.50
C GLY A 215 24.85 -11.59 -11.42
N SER A 216 23.77 -12.22 -10.96
CA SER A 216 22.53 -12.41 -11.74
C SER A 216 21.47 -11.36 -11.40
N ALA A 217 20.72 -10.90 -12.41
CA ALA A 217 19.53 -10.07 -12.26
C ALA A 217 18.45 -10.68 -11.35
N SER A 218 18.44 -12.01 -11.19
CA SER A 218 17.49 -12.69 -10.32
C SER A 218 17.78 -12.55 -8.81
N CYS A 219 18.93 -11.96 -8.44
CA CYS A 219 19.41 -11.91 -7.06
C CYS A 219 19.40 -10.49 -6.51
N LEU A 220 18.60 -10.26 -5.47
CA LEU A 220 18.71 -9.09 -4.61
C LEU A 220 19.69 -9.41 -3.48
N PHE A 221 20.78 -8.67 -3.42
CA PHE A 221 21.94 -8.96 -2.57
C PHE A 221 22.41 -7.73 -1.81
N LEU A 222 22.79 -7.94 -0.56
CA LEU A 222 23.50 -6.99 0.27
C LEU A 222 24.52 -7.73 1.13
N SER A 223 25.75 -7.24 1.19
CA SER A 223 26.81 -7.80 2.03
C SER A 223 27.43 -6.73 2.92
N PHE A 224 27.91 -7.17 4.08
CA PHE A 224 28.68 -6.39 5.03
C PHE A 224 29.94 -7.17 5.38
N GLN A 225 31.10 -6.59 5.13
CA GLN A 225 32.39 -7.16 5.48
C GLN A 225 33.14 -6.22 6.43
N LEU A 226 33.39 -6.69 7.64
CA LEU A 226 34.14 -5.93 8.64
C LEU A 226 35.61 -5.77 8.21
N GLN A 227 36.10 -4.53 8.23
CA GLN A 227 37.48 -4.14 7.93
C GLN A 227 38.00 -3.22 9.04
N LYS A 228 38.55 -3.81 10.11
CA LYS A 228 39.07 -3.09 11.29
C LYS A 228 37.99 -2.19 11.94
N SER A 229 37.96 -0.89 11.60
CA SER A 229 37.03 0.11 12.14
C SER A 229 35.96 0.57 11.14
N SER A 230 35.93 -0.01 9.94
CA SER A 230 34.94 0.27 8.90
C SER A 230 34.33 -1.01 8.37
N VAL A 231 33.25 -0.88 7.61
CA VAL A 231 32.52 -1.97 6.97
C VAL A 231 32.50 -1.68 5.47
N LEU A 232 32.93 -2.66 4.67
CA LEU A 232 32.74 -2.67 3.23
C LEU A 232 31.33 -3.21 2.96
N ILE A 233 30.54 -2.44 2.22
CA ILE A 233 29.15 -2.74 1.92
C ILE A 233 29.03 -2.92 0.42
N GLU A 234 28.45 -4.04 -0.02
CA GLU A 234 28.20 -4.35 -1.42
C GLU A 234 26.72 -4.63 -1.63
N MET A 235 26.10 -4.05 -2.65
CA MET A 235 24.70 -4.29 -2.99
C MET A 235 24.53 -4.60 -4.48
N SER A 236 23.61 -5.49 -4.81
CA SER A 236 23.29 -5.87 -6.20
C SER A 236 21.80 -6.14 -6.36
N GLY A 237 21.23 -5.78 -7.51
CA GLY A 237 19.85 -6.12 -7.84
C GLY A 237 19.47 -5.74 -9.27
N ALA A 238 18.39 -6.34 -9.78
CA ALA A 238 17.78 -5.95 -11.06
C ALA A 238 17.07 -4.60 -10.92
N SER A 239 17.78 -3.53 -11.25
CA SER A 239 17.23 -2.17 -11.28
C SER A 239 18.02 -1.31 -12.25
N GLU A 240 17.32 -0.57 -13.10
CA GLU A 240 17.91 0.48 -13.93
C GLU A 240 17.72 1.88 -13.32
N GLY A 241 16.95 1.98 -12.21
CA GLY A 241 16.65 3.24 -11.54
C GLY A 241 17.49 3.43 -10.28
N TYR A 242 17.08 2.79 -9.18
CA TYR A 242 17.84 2.82 -7.94
C TYR A 242 17.80 1.49 -7.19
N LEU A 243 18.81 1.29 -6.34
CA LEU A 243 18.90 0.23 -5.35
C LEU A 243 19.16 0.89 -3.98
N ALA A 244 18.45 0.44 -2.95
CA ALA A 244 18.61 1.00 -1.61
C ALA A 244 18.53 -0.07 -0.53
N PHE A 245 19.24 0.16 0.57
CA PHE A 245 18.92 -0.51 1.84
C PHE A 245 18.73 0.49 2.96
N ALA A 246 18.06 0.05 4.02
CA ALA A 246 17.93 0.82 5.25
C ALA A 246 18.08 -0.07 6.48
N LEU A 247 18.59 0.53 7.56
CA LEU A 247 18.64 -0.06 8.90
C LEU A 247 17.50 0.53 9.73
N SER A 248 16.72 -0.33 10.37
CA SER A 248 15.55 0.06 11.14
C SER A 248 15.46 -0.65 12.48
N TYR A 249 14.87 0.01 13.47
CA TYR A 249 14.55 -0.59 14.76
C TYR A 249 13.27 -1.43 14.74
N ASP A 250 12.45 -1.32 13.70
CA ASP A 250 11.23 -2.09 13.55
C ASP A 250 11.04 -2.60 12.11
N GLN A 251 9.86 -3.16 11.81
CA GLN A 251 9.51 -3.64 10.46
C GLN A 251 8.67 -2.60 9.68
N TRP A 252 8.75 -1.33 10.06
CA TRP A 252 7.96 -0.22 9.53
C TRP A 252 8.85 0.86 8.91
N MET A 253 8.84 0.93 7.57
CA MET A 253 9.55 1.99 6.86
C MET A 253 9.07 3.39 7.26
N GLY A 254 9.99 4.24 7.73
CA GLY A 254 9.74 5.64 8.04
C GLY A 254 10.54 6.26 9.18
N ASP A 255 11.45 5.54 9.84
CA ASP A 255 12.38 6.13 10.81
C ASP A 255 13.73 5.40 10.72
N ASP A 256 14.31 5.41 9.52
CA ASP A 256 15.36 4.48 9.12
C ASP A 256 16.59 5.19 8.55
N ASP A 257 17.77 4.64 8.83
CA ASP A 257 19.06 5.03 8.26
C ASP A 257 19.23 4.33 6.90
N ALA A 258 19.09 5.08 5.80
CA ALA A 258 19.07 4.56 4.44
C ALA A 258 20.31 4.93 3.60
N TYR A 259 20.64 4.04 2.67
CA TYR A 259 21.73 4.16 1.71
C TYR A 259 21.17 3.87 0.33
N LEU A 260 21.40 4.79 -0.60
CA LEU A 260 20.83 4.73 -1.94
C LEU A 260 21.92 4.75 -2.98
N CYS A 261 21.73 3.91 -3.98
CA CYS A 261 22.49 3.89 -5.19
C CYS A 261 21.55 4.24 -6.35
N ILE A 262 21.72 5.41 -6.94
CA ILE A 262 20.79 6.02 -7.88
C ILE A 262 21.48 6.15 -9.23
N ASN A 263 20.85 5.65 -10.29
CA ASN A 263 21.30 5.85 -11.65
C ASN A 263 20.76 7.19 -12.20
N GLU A 264 21.66 8.16 -12.39
CA GLU A 264 21.41 9.46 -12.98
C GLU A 264 22.05 9.48 -14.37
N ASP A 265 21.26 9.27 -15.42
CA ASP A 265 21.71 9.36 -16.82
C ASP A 265 22.97 8.51 -17.14
N HIS A 266 22.96 7.24 -16.72
CA HIS A 266 24.05 6.25 -16.84
C HIS A 266 25.28 6.51 -15.96
N HIS A 267 25.18 7.46 -15.03
CA HIS A 267 26.15 7.66 -13.97
C HIS A 267 25.50 7.35 -12.62
N VAL A 268 26.12 6.47 -11.85
CA VAL A 268 25.54 6.02 -10.59
C VAL A 268 26.11 6.83 -9.43
N THR A 269 25.22 7.47 -8.67
CA THR A 269 25.53 8.19 -7.44
C THR A 269 25.16 7.35 -6.22
N VAL A 270 26.06 7.30 -5.23
CA VAL A 270 25.79 6.66 -3.94
C VAL A 270 25.62 7.75 -2.90
N SER A 271 24.47 7.77 -2.23
CA SER A 271 24.10 8.80 -1.28
C SER A 271 23.54 8.21 0.00
N THR A 272 23.81 8.86 1.12
CA THR A 272 23.19 8.53 2.41
C THR A 272 21.89 9.34 2.57
N ALA A 273 20.85 8.73 3.16
CA ALA A 273 19.57 9.38 3.41
C ALA A 273 18.92 8.94 4.72
N TYR A 274 18.01 9.77 5.23
CA TYR A 274 17.17 9.43 6.37
C TYR A 274 15.70 9.35 5.95
N LEU A 275 15.01 8.31 6.38
CA LEU A 275 13.60 8.10 6.06
C LEU A 275 12.71 8.67 7.17
N LYS A 276 11.81 9.61 6.83
CA LYS A 276 10.82 10.21 7.75
C LYS A 276 9.40 9.96 7.26
N GLY A 277 8.74 8.99 7.90
CA GLY A 277 7.46 8.44 7.48
C GLY A 277 7.49 7.92 6.04
N ARG A 278 6.34 7.98 5.35
CA ARG A 278 6.20 7.56 3.95
C ARG A 278 6.34 8.76 2.99
N ARG A 279 7.47 9.44 3.04
CA ARG A 279 7.83 10.59 2.20
C ARG A 279 9.12 10.27 1.42
N PRO A 280 9.46 11.05 0.38
CA PRO A 280 10.77 10.92 -0.26
C PRO A 280 11.91 10.99 0.77
N PRO A 281 12.99 10.19 0.61
CA PRO A 281 14.14 10.22 1.51
C PRO A 281 14.76 11.62 1.60
N VAL A 282 15.25 11.97 2.79
CA VAL A 282 16.03 13.20 2.99
C VAL A 282 17.51 12.85 2.80
N LEU A 283 18.10 13.29 1.68
CA LEU A 283 19.52 13.06 1.37
C LEU A 283 20.42 13.92 2.26
N ASP A 284 21.56 13.39 2.69
CA ASP A 284 22.57 14.18 3.40
C ASP A 284 23.31 15.12 2.44
N SER A 285 23.71 16.29 2.94
CA SER A 285 24.55 17.25 2.20
C SER A 285 26.03 16.84 2.15
N GLU A 286 26.48 15.98 3.07
CA GLU A 286 27.84 15.45 3.13
C GLU A 286 27.81 13.92 3.10
N ASN A 287 28.40 13.32 2.06
CA ASN A 287 28.53 11.87 1.95
C ASN A 287 29.74 11.40 2.77
N ALA A 288 29.50 10.81 3.94
CA ALA A 288 30.54 10.22 4.78
C ALA A 288 31.01 8.82 4.30
N LEU A 289 30.86 8.53 3.00
CA LEU A 289 31.18 7.25 2.39
C LEU A 289 32.53 7.33 1.67
N GLU A 290 33.34 6.29 1.84
CA GLU A 290 34.66 6.15 1.24
C GLU A 290 34.67 5.04 0.17
N ASP A 291 35.68 5.01 -0.69
CA ASP A 291 35.92 3.94 -1.67
C ASP A 291 34.68 3.54 -2.50
N VAL A 292 33.91 4.55 -2.93
CA VAL A 292 32.69 4.34 -3.71
C VAL A 292 33.02 3.77 -5.09
N SER A 293 32.31 2.71 -5.47
CA SER A 293 32.43 2.06 -6.76
C SER A 293 31.08 1.52 -7.22
N TRP A 294 30.88 1.43 -8.53
CA TRP A 294 29.61 0.99 -9.08
C TRP A 294 29.77 0.29 -10.44
N ARG A 295 28.75 -0.47 -10.82
CA ARG A 295 28.61 -1.10 -12.13
C ARG A 295 27.12 -1.19 -12.49
N LEU A 296 26.81 -0.87 -13.74
CA LEU A 296 25.50 -1.08 -14.33
C LEU A 296 25.71 -1.86 -15.64
N ALA A 297 25.42 -3.16 -15.61
CA ALA A 297 25.60 -4.05 -16.77
C ALA A 297 24.55 -5.16 -16.74
N ASP A 298 24.08 -5.58 -17.92
CA ASP A 298 23.12 -6.69 -18.07
C ASP A 298 21.84 -6.53 -17.22
N GLY A 299 21.38 -5.27 -17.04
CA GLY A 299 20.21 -4.94 -16.20
C GLY A 299 20.44 -5.05 -14.69
N VAL A 300 21.70 -5.21 -14.24
CA VAL A 300 22.07 -5.34 -12.83
C VAL A 300 22.83 -4.09 -12.37
N LEU A 301 22.29 -3.42 -11.35
CA LEU A 301 22.94 -2.30 -10.67
C LEU A 301 23.69 -2.84 -9.45
N GLN A 302 24.99 -2.56 -9.39
CA GLN A 302 25.90 -2.99 -8.35
C GLN A 302 26.66 -1.81 -7.78
N CYS A 303 26.69 -1.69 -6.46
CA CYS A 303 27.31 -0.57 -5.77
C CYS A 303 28.10 -1.08 -4.58
N SER A 304 29.29 -0.53 -4.37
CA SER A 304 30.15 -0.84 -3.24
C SER A 304 30.75 0.43 -2.66
N PHE A 305 30.78 0.50 -1.34
CA PHE A 305 31.33 1.63 -0.61
C PHE A 305 31.75 1.20 0.80
N ARG A 306 32.61 2.01 1.42
CA ARG A 306 33.10 1.81 2.77
C ARG A 306 32.51 2.84 3.71
N ARG A 307 32.10 2.38 4.90
CA ARG A 307 31.53 3.22 5.95
C ARG A 307 32.16 2.89 7.31
N SER A 308 32.57 3.90 8.07
CA SER A 308 33.01 3.71 9.46
C SER A 308 31.88 3.15 10.33
N ILE A 309 32.22 2.32 11.32
CA ILE A 309 31.24 1.72 12.24
C ILE A 309 30.48 2.81 13.01
N HIS A 310 31.22 3.81 13.49
CA HIS A 310 30.70 5.00 14.15
C HIS A 310 30.88 6.22 13.25
N LEU A 311 29.81 7.01 13.09
CA LEU A 311 29.85 8.29 12.40
C LEU A 311 29.65 9.41 13.43
N ALA A 312 30.63 10.31 13.54
CA ALA A 312 30.57 11.44 14.47
C ALA A 312 29.74 12.62 13.94
N VAL A 313 29.38 12.60 12.65
CA VAL A 313 29.00 13.80 11.88
C VAL A 313 27.48 14.07 11.85
N SER A 314 26.62 13.12 12.21
CA SER A 314 25.16 13.39 12.22
C SER A 314 24.38 12.60 13.27
N LYS A 315 23.39 13.27 13.89
CA LYS A 315 22.53 12.71 14.96
C LYS A 315 21.55 11.63 14.48
N GLU A 316 21.38 11.48 13.17
CA GLU A 316 20.35 10.62 12.55
C GLU A 316 20.95 9.35 11.91
N ARG A 317 22.27 9.10 12.02
CA ARG A 317 22.94 7.90 11.48
C ARG A 317 23.10 6.82 12.55
N PHE A 318 22.88 5.57 12.15
CA PHE A 318 22.87 4.43 13.07
C PHE A 318 24.27 3.82 13.18
N ASN A 319 24.68 3.37 14.36
CA ASN A 319 25.97 2.66 14.50
C ASN A 319 25.86 1.24 13.95
N LEU A 320 26.87 0.74 13.23
CA LEU A 320 26.83 -0.60 12.61
C LEU A 320 27.10 -1.76 13.59
N ASP A 321 27.49 -1.46 14.83
CA ASP A 321 27.75 -2.43 15.89
C ASP A 321 26.51 -2.80 16.72
N THR A 322 25.34 -2.36 16.27
CA THR A 322 24.03 -2.60 16.89
C THR A 322 23.17 -3.50 15.98
N SER A 323 22.13 -4.13 16.53
CA SER A 323 21.23 -5.01 15.78
C SER A 323 20.03 -4.26 15.21
N TYR A 324 19.75 -4.45 13.91
CA TYR A 324 18.64 -3.80 13.20
C TYR A 324 17.91 -4.78 12.28
N TYR A 325 16.67 -4.47 11.96
CA TYR A 325 16.04 -4.99 10.75
C TYR A 325 16.70 -4.33 9.54
N ILE A 326 16.93 -5.13 8.50
CA ILE A 326 17.56 -4.67 7.27
C ILE A 326 16.51 -4.71 6.16
N PHE A 327 16.32 -3.58 5.51
CA PHE A 327 15.36 -3.37 4.43
C PHE A 327 16.14 -3.28 3.13
N LEU A 328 15.70 -3.95 2.07
CA LEU A 328 16.25 -3.78 0.73
C LEU A 328 15.11 -3.42 -0.24
N ALA A 329 15.33 -2.42 -1.07
CA ALA A 329 14.34 -1.96 -2.04
C ALA A 329 15.00 -1.59 -3.38
N ASP A 330 14.26 -1.87 -4.44
CA ASP A 330 14.58 -1.53 -5.82
C ASP A 330 13.42 -0.71 -6.42
N GLY A 331 13.73 0.22 -7.32
CA GLY A 331 12.72 1.03 -7.98
C GLY A 331 13.24 1.89 -9.12
N GLU A 332 12.33 2.64 -9.73
CA GLU A 332 12.62 3.52 -10.86
C GLU A 332 13.17 4.87 -10.38
N ALA A 333 14.05 5.48 -11.18
CA ALA A 333 14.53 6.85 -11.01
C ALA A 333 14.12 7.68 -12.24
N GLY A 334 13.78 8.94 -12.03
CA GLY A 334 13.47 9.89 -13.11
C GLY A 334 14.73 10.59 -13.63
N GLU A 335 14.60 11.23 -14.79
CA GLU A 335 15.65 12.11 -15.34
C GLU A 335 16.01 13.21 -14.32
N GLY A 336 17.31 13.34 -14.02
CA GLY A 336 17.82 14.30 -13.02
C GLY A 336 17.81 13.84 -11.55
N GLY A 337 17.68 12.52 -11.28
CA GLY A 337 17.89 11.92 -9.95
C GLY A 337 16.71 11.74 -8.97
N PRO A 338 15.46 12.22 -9.20
CA PRO A 338 14.38 11.93 -8.25
C PRO A 338 13.96 10.46 -8.35
N ILE A 339 14.01 9.74 -7.23
CA ILE A 339 13.55 8.35 -7.15
C ILE A 339 12.03 8.26 -6.99
N TYR A 340 11.43 7.25 -7.63
CA TYR A 340 10.03 6.92 -7.46
C TYR A 340 9.82 5.91 -6.33
N LYS A 341 8.57 5.79 -5.89
CA LYS A 341 8.20 4.76 -4.92
C LYS A 341 8.39 3.37 -5.54
N HIS A 342 9.09 2.48 -4.84
CA HIS A 342 9.19 1.06 -5.16
C HIS A 342 7.79 0.42 -5.39
N ARG A 343 7.69 -0.47 -6.40
CA ARG A 343 6.43 -1.15 -6.77
C ARG A 343 6.08 -2.28 -5.80
N ARG A 344 7.06 -3.15 -5.51
CA ARG A 344 6.96 -4.27 -4.55
C ARG A 344 7.26 -3.80 -3.13
N GLN A 345 6.78 -4.50 -2.10
CA GLN A 345 7.24 -4.21 -0.73
C GLN A 345 8.76 -4.42 -0.60
N PRO A 346 9.45 -3.66 0.26
CA PRO A 346 10.86 -3.88 0.52
C PRO A 346 11.05 -5.28 1.10
N LEU A 347 12.17 -5.91 0.80
CA LEU A 347 12.59 -7.14 1.45
C LEU A 347 13.04 -6.80 2.88
N ILE A 348 12.42 -7.40 3.89
CA ILE A 348 12.76 -7.15 5.30
C ILE A 348 13.27 -8.45 5.92
N THR A 349 14.36 -8.36 6.69
CA THR A 349 14.89 -9.51 7.45
C THR A 349 13.89 -10.03 8.50
N ASN A 350 13.95 -11.33 8.80
CA ASN A 350 13.02 -11.98 9.74
C ASN A 350 13.23 -11.59 11.21
N GLY A 351 14.36 -10.97 11.52
CA GLY A 351 14.78 -10.52 12.84
C GLY A 351 15.78 -9.37 12.73
N MET A 352 16.24 -8.90 13.88
CA MET A 352 17.31 -7.91 13.98
C MET A 352 18.68 -8.60 13.96
N TYR A 353 19.63 -8.02 13.25
CA TYR A 353 20.97 -8.58 13.09
C TYR A 353 22.05 -7.52 13.29
N ASN A 354 23.13 -7.89 13.98
CA ASN A 354 24.36 -7.09 14.05
C ASN A 354 25.28 -7.48 12.90
N VAL A 355 25.45 -6.59 11.92
CA VAL A 355 26.23 -6.84 10.70
C VAL A 355 27.74 -6.89 10.94
N THR A 356 28.23 -6.41 12.09
CA THR A 356 29.64 -6.50 12.50
C THR A 356 29.93 -7.71 13.41
N GLY A 357 28.88 -8.45 13.80
CA GLY A 357 28.97 -9.64 14.64
C GLY A 357 29.40 -10.89 13.85
N ILE A 358 28.88 -12.06 14.25
CA ILE A 358 29.15 -13.33 13.56
C ILE A 358 28.57 -13.26 12.14
N PRO A 359 29.39 -13.44 11.08
CA PRO A 359 28.93 -13.47 9.71
C PRO A 359 27.86 -14.54 9.50
N GLN A 360 26.75 -14.17 8.86
CA GLN A 360 25.64 -15.06 8.54
C GLN A 360 25.20 -14.85 7.10
N ASP A 361 24.49 -15.82 6.55
CA ASP A 361 23.90 -15.75 5.23
C ASP A 361 22.41 -15.97 5.35
N ILE A 362 21.66 -14.88 5.27
CA ILE A 362 20.24 -14.84 5.63
C ILE A 362 19.38 -14.37 4.45
N GLY A 363 18.09 -14.67 4.54
CA GLY A 363 17.08 -14.12 3.65
C GLY A 363 16.20 -13.07 4.33
N GLY A 364 15.21 -12.61 3.58
CA GLY A 364 14.11 -11.78 4.08
C GLY A 364 12.79 -12.19 3.46
N SER A 365 11.72 -11.51 3.84
CA SER A 365 10.40 -11.65 3.22
C SER A 365 9.89 -10.26 2.85
N ARG A 366 9.23 -10.16 1.68
CA ARG A 366 8.55 -8.94 1.25
C ARG A 366 7.15 -8.83 1.87
N SER A 367 6.58 -9.95 2.30
CA SER A 367 5.19 -10.04 2.73
C SER A 367 5.09 -10.11 4.26
N PRO A 368 4.50 -9.09 4.92
CA PRO A 368 4.38 -9.05 6.37
C PRO A 368 3.60 -10.24 6.94
N ARG A 369 4.01 -10.74 8.11
CA ARG A 369 3.38 -11.91 8.77
C ARG A 369 1.87 -11.75 8.97
N LEU A 370 1.41 -10.55 9.34
CA LEU A 370 -0.01 -10.28 9.53
C LEU A 370 -0.82 -10.37 8.22
N ILE A 371 -0.23 -9.98 7.09
CA ILE A 371 -0.89 -10.04 5.78
C ILE A 371 -0.90 -11.47 5.25
N LYS A 372 0.18 -12.23 5.47
CA LYS A 372 0.20 -13.69 5.22
C LYS A 372 -0.90 -14.41 6.01
N ALA A 373 -1.02 -14.12 7.30
CA ALA A 373 -2.07 -14.68 8.16
C ALA A 373 -3.47 -14.29 7.67
N HIS A 374 -3.66 -13.03 7.25
CA HIS A 374 -4.92 -12.58 6.64
C HIS A 374 -5.30 -13.43 5.43
N GLY A 375 -4.42 -13.54 4.44
CA GLY A 375 -4.64 -14.34 3.23
C GLY A 375 -4.91 -15.82 3.54
N ALA A 376 -4.08 -16.43 4.38
CA ALA A 376 -4.24 -17.83 4.79
C ALA A 376 -5.59 -18.11 5.45
N LEU A 377 -6.01 -17.27 6.41
CA LEU A 377 -7.31 -17.42 7.07
C LEU A 377 -8.49 -17.21 6.11
N MET A 378 -8.36 -16.28 5.15
CA MET A 378 -9.39 -16.07 4.12
C MET A 378 -9.51 -17.27 3.18
N PHE A 379 -8.39 -17.89 2.77
CA PHE A 379 -8.44 -19.13 1.98
C PHE A 379 -9.08 -20.28 2.77
N VAL A 380 -8.71 -20.49 4.03
CA VAL A 380 -9.35 -21.53 4.86
C VAL A 380 -10.85 -21.26 5.03
N ALA A 381 -11.26 -20.02 5.22
CA ALA A 381 -12.68 -19.68 5.37
C ALA A 381 -13.46 -19.90 4.06
N TRP A 382 -12.99 -19.34 2.95
CA TRP A 382 -13.78 -19.21 1.72
C TRP A 382 -13.54 -20.33 0.71
N ILE A 383 -12.31 -20.85 0.58
CA ILE A 383 -12.02 -21.96 -0.34
C ILE A 383 -12.57 -23.26 0.24
N THR A 384 -12.44 -23.52 1.55
CA THR A 384 -12.85 -24.81 2.12
C THR A 384 -14.15 -24.73 2.92
N ALA A 385 -14.21 -23.95 4.01
CA ALA A 385 -15.35 -24.00 4.93
C ALA A 385 -16.68 -23.58 4.27
N VAL A 386 -16.69 -22.45 3.54
CA VAL A 386 -17.88 -22.00 2.80
C VAL A 386 -18.26 -22.96 1.70
N SER A 387 -17.29 -23.36 0.88
CA SER A 387 -17.48 -24.28 -0.24
C SER A 387 -18.15 -25.59 0.17
N ILE A 388 -17.57 -26.29 1.16
CA ILE A 388 -18.11 -27.55 1.68
C ILE A 388 -19.46 -27.32 2.35
N GLY A 389 -19.59 -26.26 3.15
CA GLY A 389 -20.82 -25.97 3.87
C GLY A 389 -22.01 -25.68 2.95
N VAL A 390 -21.79 -25.02 1.82
CA VAL A 390 -22.83 -24.76 0.81
C VAL A 390 -23.23 -26.04 0.08
N ILE A 391 -22.26 -26.86 -0.37
CA ILE A 391 -22.54 -28.14 -1.04
C ILE A 391 -23.35 -29.06 -0.13
N VAL A 392 -22.95 -29.20 1.14
CA VAL A 392 -23.66 -30.03 2.13
C VAL A 392 -25.09 -29.52 2.32
N ALA A 393 -25.27 -28.22 2.49
CA ALA A 393 -26.60 -27.64 2.67
C ALA A 393 -27.48 -27.74 1.43
N ARG A 394 -26.92 -27.79 0.21
CA ARG A 394 -27.69 -27.84 -1.04
C ARG A 394 -28.06 -29.28 -1.43
N PHE A 395 -27.10 -30.20 -1.42
CA PHE A 395 -27.27 -31.52 -2.06
C PHE A 395 -27.40 -32.70 -1.08
N PHE A 396 -27.01 -32.52 0.19
CA PHE A 396 -26.91 -33.61 1.17
C PHE A 396 -28.02 -33.62 2.22
N LYS A 397 -29.03 -32.72 2.12
CA LYS A 397 -30.21 -32.80 3.00
C LYS A 397 -30.93 -34.15 2.92
N PRO A 398 -31.22 -34.72 1.73
CA PRO A 398 -31.92 -36.01 1.62
C PRO A 398 -31.05 -37.20 2.04
N VAL A 399 -29.73 -37.10 1.85
CA VAL A 399 -28.77 -38.19 2.14
C VAL A 399 -28.58 -38.36 3.65
N TRP A 400 -28.62 -37.26 4.41
CA TRP A 400 -28.34 -37.24 5.85
C TRP A 400 -29.55 -36.78 6.69
N SER A 401 -30.77 -36.95 6.17
CA SER A 401 -32.03 -36.63 6.87
C SER A 401 -32.29 -37.53 8.09
N HIS A 402 -31.79 -38.77 8.06
CA HIS A 402 -31.98 -39.77 9.12
C HIS A 402 -30.76 -39.92 10.05
N SER A 403 -29.66 -39.21 9.75
CA SER A 403 -28.44 -39.22 10.54
C SER A 403 -28.41 -38.01 11.45
N PHE A 404 -28.21 -38.22 12.76
CA PHE A 404 -28.22 -37.15 13.76
C PHE A 404 -26.83 -36.90 14.34
N LEU A 405 -26.50 -35.62 14.52
CA LEU A 405 -25.31 -35.16 15.23
C LEU A 405 -25.77 -34.14 16.28
N PHE A 406 -25.43 -34.34 17.56
CA PHE A 406 -25.88 -33.48 18.66
C PHE A 406 -27.40 -33.19 18.64
N GLY A 407 -28.23 -34.21 18.34
CA GLY A 407 -29.68 -34.10 18.36
C GLY A 407 -30.32 -33.28 17.23
N LYS A 408 -29.60 -32.97 16.14
CA LYS A 408 -30.16 -32.40 14.90
C LYS A 408 -29.64 -33.17 13.69
N GLU A 409 -30.32 -32.99 12.55
CA GLU A 409 -29.91 -33.57 11.26
C GLU A 409 -28.46 -33.20 10.94
N MET A 410 -27.68 -34.21 10.51
CA MET A 410 -26.23 -34.11 10.34
C MET A 410 -25.84 -33.05 9.32
N TRP A 411 -26.53 -32.95 8.16
CA TRP A 411 -26.25 -31.91 7.16
C TRP A 411 -26.37 -30.50 7.74
N PHE A 412 -27.37 -30.27 8.60
CA PHE A 412 -27.64 -28.96 9.19
C PHE A 412 -26.54 -28.61 10.19
N GLN A 413 -26.08 -29.60 10.96
CA GLN A 413 -25.00 -29.40 11.92
C GLN A 413 -23.66 -29.16 11.27
N VAL A 414 -23.31 -29.95 10.25
CA VAL A 414 -22.08 -29.77 9.47
C VAL A 414 -22.07 -28.39 8.82
N HIS A 415 -23.16 -27.99 8.14
CA HIS A 415 -23.29 -26.66 7.58
C HIS A 415 -23.13 -25.57 8.66
N ARG A 416 -23.85 -25.69 9.79
CA ARG A 416 -23.80 -24.72 10.88
C ARG A 416 -22.39 -24.55 11.45
N MET A 417 -21.68 -25.65 11.71
CA MET A 417 -20.32 -25.59 12.24
C MET A 417 -19.36 -24.95 11.25
N LEU A 418 -19.42 -25.31 9.97
CA LEU A 418 -18.58 -24.72 8.92
C LEU A 418 -18.86 -23.22 8.73
N MET A 419 -20.13 -22.79 8.78
CA MET A 419 -20.49 -21.38 8.71
C MET A 419 -20.03 -20.59 9.94
N LEU A 420 -20.15 -21.15 11.15
CA LEU A 420 -19.64 -20.49 12.36
C LEU A 420 -18.11 -20.35 12.35
N THR A 421 -17.40 -21.39 11.89
CA THR A 421 -15.95 -21.32 11.66
C THR A 421 -15.63 -20.23 10.63
N THR A 422 -16.37 -20.15 9.52
CA THR A 422 -16.20 -19.12 8.49
C THR A 422 -16.34 -17.71 9.08
N VAL A 423 -17.41 -17.45 9.83
CA VAL A 423 -17.64 -16.13 10.45
C VAL A 423 -16.48 -15.77 11.38
N THR A 424 -16.03 -16.73 12.19
CA THR A 424 -14.93 -16.52 13.15
C THR A 424 -13.61 -16.21 12.44
N LEU A 425 -13.22 -17.05 11.48
CA LEU A 425 -11.98 -16.86 10.70
C LEU A 425 -12.01 -15.56 9.90
N THR A 426 -13.14 -15.25 9.25
CA THR A 426 -13.30 -14.01 8.48
C THR A 426 -13.22 -12.80 9.40
N SER A 427 -13.81 -12.85 10.60
CA SER A 427 -13.79 -11.75 11.57
C SER A 427 -12.38 -11.48 12.09
N ILE A 428 -11.66 -12.53 12.49
CA ILE A 428 -10.25 -12.41 12.92
C ILE A 428 -9.41 -11.86 11.78
N SER A 429 -9.52 -12.47 10.60
CA SER A 429 -8.72 -12.11 9.43
C SER A 429 -8.99 -10.68 8.95
N PHE A 430 -10.24 -10.20 9.00
CA PHE A 430 -10.61 -8.86 8.58
C PHE A 430 -9.90 -7.75 9.37
N VAL A 431 -9.58 -7.99 10.65
CA VAL A 431 -8.94 -6.99 11.51
C VAL A 431 -7.43 -6.88 11.23
N LEU A 432 -6.77 -7.95 10.77
CA LEU A 432 -5.31 -8.01 10.64
C LEU A 432 -4.72 -6.93 9.72
N PRO A 433 -5.26 -6.65 8.52
CA PRO A 433 -4.74 -5.60 7.64
C PRO A 433 -4.89 -4.19 8.23
N PHE A 434 -5.91 -3.95 9.06
CA PHE A 434 -6.10 -2.67 9.74
C PHE A 434 -5.13 -2.47 10.89
N ILE A 435 -4.83 -3.53 11.66
CA ILE A 435 -3.78 -3.52 12.67
C ILE A 435 -2.42 -3.24 12.02
N TYR A 436 -2.13 -3.95 10.93
CA TYR A 436 -0.92 -3.70 10.14
C TYR A 436 -0.92 -2.23 9.69
N ARG A 437 -1.87 -1.78 8.86
CA ARG A 437 -1.78 -0.44 8.27
C ARG A 437 -1.93 0.72 9.26
N GLY A 438 -2.49 0.49 10.46
CA GLY A 438 -2.88 1.54 11.40
C GLY A 438 -4.00 2.44 10.85
N GLY A 439 -4.71 2.02 9.80
CA GLY A 439 -5.70 2.83 9.10
C GLY A 439 -6.08 2.30 7.72
N TRP A 440 -6.83 3.10 6.95
CA TRP A 440 -7.31 2.73 5.62
C TRP A 440 -6.24 2.87 4.54
N SER A 441 -6.14 1.87 3.65
CA SER A 441 -5.22 1.91 2.50
C SER A 441 -5.96 2.28 1.21
N LYS A 442 -5.74 3.51 0.71
CA LYS A 442 -6.29 3.92 -0.61
C LYS A 442 -5.62 3.18 -1.77
N GLN A 443 -4.39 2.71 -1.57
CA GLN A 443 -3.61 1.98 -2.57
C GLN A 443 -4.06 0.52 -2.73
N ALA A 444 -4.87 -0.02 -1.81
CA ALA A 444 -5.42 -1.36 -1.94
C ALA A 444 -6.62 -1.44 -2.92
N GLY A 445 -6.90 -0.37 -3.66
CA GLY A 445 -7.94 -0.36 -4.70
C GLY A 445 -9.33 -0.70 -4.17
N PHE A 446 -10.05 -1.56 -4.90
CA PHE A 446 -11.40 -2.00 -4.54
C PHE A 446 -11.44 -3.14 -3.50
N HIS A 447 -10.34 -3.86 -3.28
CA HIS A 447 -10.26 -4.99 -2.36
C HIS A 447 -10.85 -4.70 -0.97
N PRO A 448 -10.45 -3.64 -0.24
CA PRO A 448 -10.97 -3.40 1.11
C PRO A 448 -12.45 -3.01 1.12
N TYR A 449 -12.98 -2.39 0.07
CA TYR A 449 -14.40 -2.06 -0.03
C TYR A 449 -15.26 -3.30 -0.24
N LEU A 450 -14.83 -4.20 -1.13
CA LEU A 450 -15.50 -5.48 -1.34
C LEU A 450 -15.37 -6.38 -0.09
N GLY A 451 -14.19 -6.41 0.53
CA GLY A 451 -13.97 -7.11 1.80
C GLY A 451 -14.88 -6.63 2.93
N CYS A 452 -15.08 -5.31 3.08
CA CYS A 452 -16.05 -4.76 4.04
C CYS A 452 -17.48 -5.20 3.72
N THR A 453 -17.85 -5.23 2.43
CA THR A 453 -19.17 -5.69 2.00
C THR A 453 -19.37 -7.17 2.30
N VAL A 454 -18.38 -8.02 2.02
CA VAL A 454 -18.39 -9.45 2.34
C VAL A 454 -18.50 -9.68 3.84
N MET A 455 -17.75 -8.92 4.65
CA MET A 455 -17.85 -8.95 6.11
C MET A 455 -19.27 -8.61 6.60
N ALA A 456 -19.84 -7.51 6.12
CA ALA A 456 -21.18 -7.09 6.48
C ALA A 456 -22.24 -8.15 6.13
N LEU A 457 -22.17 -8.73 4.92
CA LEU A 457 -23.06 -9.81 4.50
C LEU A 457 -22.88 -11.08 5.35
N THR A 458 -21.65 -11.39 5.76
CA THR A 458 -21.33 -12.56 6.60
C THR A 458 -21.94 -12.41 8.00
N ILE A 459 -21.84 -11.23 8.61
CA ILE A 459 -22.49 -10.92 9.90
C ILE A 459 -24.01 -10.94 9.74
N PHE A 460 -24.53 -10.32 8.68
CA PHE A 460 -25.96 -10.30 8.40
C PHE A 460 -26.54 -11.72 8.26
N GLN A 461 -25.81 -12.63 7.61
CA GLN A 461 -26.19 -14.04 7.52
C GLN A 461 -26.28 -14.75 8.87
N LEU A 462 -25.32 -14.50 9.76
CA LEU A 462 -25.34 -15.05 11.12
C LEU A 462 -26.56 -14.55 11.89
N LEU A 463 -26.85 -13.24 11.82
CA LEU A 463 -28.01 -12.65 12.48
C LEU A 463 -29.31 -13.25 11.93
N MET A 464 -29.47 -13.33 10.60
CA MET A 464 -30.64 -13.95 9.98
C MET A 464 -30.82 -15.40 10.43
N ALA A 465 -29.73 -16.19 10.48
CA ALA A 465 -29.78 -17.58 10.92
C ALA A 465 -30.27 -17.73 12.38
N GLY A 466 -29.97 -16.75 13.25
CA GLY A 466 -30.48 -16.69 14.62
C GLY A 466 -32.01 -16.50 14.71
N PHE A 467 -32.60 -15.81 13.73
CA PHE A 467 -34.05 -15.60 13.63
C PHE A 467 -34.76 -16.62 12.74
N ARG A 468 -34.14 -17.77 12.46
CA ARG A 468 -34.70 -18.82 11.59
C ARG A 468 -36.08 -19.28 12.09
N PRO A 469 -37.16 -19.08 11.31
CA PRO A 469 -38.52 -19.50 11.70
C PRO A 469 -38.67 -21.02 11.81
N SER A 470 -39.69 -21.50 12.53
CA SER A 470 -40.04 -22.93 12.58
C SER A 470 -40.42 -23.47 11.19
N LEU A 471 -40.41 -24.80 11.03
CA LEU A 471 -40.65 -25.46 9.73
C LEU A 471 -42.00 -25.11 9.11
N HIS A 472 -43.04 -24.93 9.93
CA HIS A 472 -44.42 -24.65 9.49
C HIS A 472 -44.80 -23.17 9.53
N ALA A 473 -43.86 -22.26 9.81
CA ALA A 473 -44.17 -20.83 9.88
C ALA A 473 -44.32 -20.21 8.48
N PRO A 474 -45.29 -19.31 8.25
CA PRO A 474 -45.53 -18.71 6.93
C PRO A 474 -44.33 -17.89 6.41
N ARG A 475 -43.54 -17.30 7.32
CA ARG A 475 -42.34 -16.52 6.96
C ARG A 475 -41.13 -17.39 6.62
N ARG A 476 -41.22 -18.73 6.69
CA ARG A 476 -40.09 -19.63 6.44
C ARG A 476 -39.61 -19.60 4.99
N GLN A 477 -40.53 -19.46 4.03
CA GLN A 477 -40.18 -19.36 2.62
C GLN A 477 -39.41 -18.07 2.32
N LEU A 478 -39.84 -16.94 2.90
CA LEU A 478 -39.16 -15.66 2.80
C LEU A 478 -37.73 -15.75 3.36
N PHE A 479 -37.59 -16.33 4.56
CA PHE A 479 -36.28 -16.59 5.17
C PHE A 479 -35.38 -17.43 4.25
N ASN A 480 -35.89 -18.53 3.70
CA ASN A 480 -35.09 -19.41 2.85
C ASN A 480 -34.56 -18.66 1.60
N TRP A 481 -35.38 -17.83 0.97
CA TRP A 481 -34.98 -17.07 -0.22
C TRP A 481 -33.93 -16.00 0.12
N PHE A 482 -34.16 -15.21 1.18
CA PHE A 482 -33.19 -14.20 1.61
C PHE A 482 -31.86 -14.80 2.08
N HIS A 483 -31.93 -15.87 2.87
CA HIS A 483 -30.74 -16.59 3.35
C HIS A 483 -29.95 -17.18 2.18
N TRP A 484 -30.62 -17.78 1.20
CA TRP A 484 -29.96 -18.29 -0.01
C TRP A 484 -29.35 -17.16 -0.84
N SER A 485 -30.12 -16.13 -1.19
CA SER A 485 -29.69 -15.04 -2.06
C SER A 485 -28.49 -14.28 -1.47
N THR A 486 -28.61 -13.85 -0.22
CA THR A 486 -27.54 -13.12 0.48
C THR A 486 -26.26 -13.96 0.57
N GLY A 487 -26.38 -15.28 0.73
CA GLY A 487 -25.24 -16.18 0.93
C GLY A 487 -24.48 -16.40 -0.37
N THR A 488 -25.23 -16.60 -1.46
CA THR A 488 -24.68 -16.65 -2.80
C THR A 488 -24.00 -15.33 -3.16
N THR A 489 -24.61 -14.17 -2.88
CA THR A 489 -24.00 -12.86 -3.13
C THR A 489 -22.68 -12.69 -2.35
N ALA A 490 -22.67 -13.01 -1.05
CA ALA A 490 -21.44 -12.93 -0.24
C ALA A 490 -20.32 -13.81 -0.82
N ARG A 491 -20.65 -15.03 -1.24
CA ARG A 491 -19.70 -15.96 -1.86
C ARG A 491 -19.13 -15.44 -3.19
N MET A 492 -19.97 -14.90 -4.08
CA MET A 492 -19.51 -14.34 -5.35
C MET A 492 -18.58 -13.14 -5.12
N LEU A 493 -18.93 -12.25 -4.20
CA LEU A 493 -18.09 -11.11 -3.84
C LEU A 493 -16.78 -11.55 -3.17
N ALA A 494 -16.79 -12.62 -2.36
CA ALA A 494 -15.59 -13.15 -1.74
C ALA A 494 -14.58 -13.67 -2.78
N VAL A 495 -15.05 -14.38 -3.81
CA VAL A 495 -14.17 -14.82 -4.92
C VAL A 495 -13.51 -13.62 -5.61
N VAL A 496 -14.29 -12.60 -5.98
CA VAL A 496 -13.74 -11.37 -6.58
C VAL A 496 -12.76 -10.68 -5.64
N THR A 497 -13.08 -10.64 -4.34
CA THR A 497 -12.21 -10.02 -3.33
C THR A 497 -10.88 -10.78 -3.18
N MET A 498 -10.89 -12.12 -3.29
CA MET A 498 -9.68 -12.93 -3.25
C MET A 498 -8.79 -12.69 -4.47
N PHE A 499 -9.35 -12.65 -5.70
CA PHE A 499 -8.59 -12.27 -6.89
C PHE A 499 -7.88 -10.93 -6.70
N LEU A 500 -8.61 -9.88 -6.29
CA LEU A 500 -8.00 -8.58 -6.05
C LEU A 500 -6.99 -8.56 -4.90
N GLY A 501 -7.07 -9.51 -3.96
CA GLY A 501 -6.23 -9.55 -2.77
C GLY A 501 -4.89 -10.25 -2.99
N MET A 502 -4.84 -11.26 -3.86
CA MET A 502 -3.62 -12.03 -4.17
C MET A 502 -2.58 -11.15 -4.88
N ASP A 503 -3.03 -10.27 -5.76
CA ASP A 503 -2.19 -9.37 -6.57
C ASP A 503 -1.81 -8.06 -5.84
N LEU A 504 -2.22 -7.89 -4.57
CA LEU A 504 -1.82 -6.69 -3.82
C LEU A 504 -0.34 -6.77 -3.47
N PRO A 505 0.43 -5.67 -3.59
CA PRO A 505 1.88 -5.67 -3.34
C PRO A 505 2.33 -6.15 -1.95
N ALA A 506 1.42 -6.19 -0.97
CA ALA A 506 1.68 -6.65 0.39
C ALA A 506 1.63 -8.18 0.57
N LEU A 507 1.02 -8.89 -0.38
CA LEU A 507 1.02 -10.35 -0.45
C LEU A 507 1.76 -10.78 -1.72
N ASP A 508 1.31 -10.31 -2.89
CA ASP A 508 1.95 -10.48 -4.20
C ASP A 508 2.31 -11.96 -4.47
N LEU A 509 1.27 -12.79 -4.60
CA LEU A 509 1.46 -14.21 -4.91
C LEU A 509 2.09 -14.38 -6.32
N PRO A 510 2.73 -15.53 -6.61
CA PRO A 510 3.44 -15.73 -7.87
C PRO A 510 2.52 -15.67 -9.10
N ASP A 511 2.55 -14.54 -9.79
CA ASP A 511 1.86 -14.35 -11.07
C ASP A 511 2.54 -15.16 -12.20
N PRO A 512 1.77 -15.73 -13.15
CA PRO A 512 0.29 -15.80 -13.22
C PRO A 512 -0.28 -17.09 -12.55
N TRP A 513 0.54 -17.83 -11.80
CA TRP A 513 0.19 -19.17 -11.32
C TRP A 513 -0.98 -19.15 -10.33
N ASP A 514 -1.01 -18.16 -9.45
CA ASP A 514 -2.06 -17.95 -8.46
C ASP A 514 -3.42 -17.64 -9.12
N THR A 515 -3.43 -16.80 -10.15
CA THR A 515 -4.62 -16.50 -10.96
C THR A 515 -5.17 -17.75 -11.64
N TYR A 516 -4.33 -18.53 -12.32
CA TYR A 516 -4.76 -19.78 -12.95
C TYR A 516 -5.25 -20.81 -11.92
N THR A 517 -4.59 -20.90 -10.76
CA THR A 517 -4.99 -21.80 -9.68
C THR A 517 -6.37 -21.41 -9.12
N MET A 518 -6.64 -20.12 -8.95
CA MET A 518 -7.95 -19.63 -8.51
C MET A 518 -9.04 -19.88 -9.57
N ILE A 519 -8.75 -19.66 -10.86
CA ILE A 519 -9.67 -19.99 -11.95
C ILE A 519 -9.97 -21.50 -11.96
N ALA A 520 -8.96 -22.34 -11.80
CA ALA A 520 -9.12 -23.79 -11.71
C ALA A 520 -9.97 -24.21 -10.50
N PHE A 521 -9.79 -23.57 -9.34
CA PHE A 521 -10.63 -23.78 -8.16
C PHE A 521 -12.10 -23.39 -8.43
N VAL A 522 -12.33 -22.23 -9.06
CA VAL A 522 -13.69 -21.78 -9.41
C VAL A 522 -14.34 -22.76 -10.38
N ALA A 523 -13.62 -23.19 -11.42
CA ALA A 523 -14.09 -24.18 -12.39
C ALA A 523 -14.39 -25.54 -11.72
N TRP A 524 -13.51 -26.00 -10.83
CA TRP A 524 -13.71 -27.20 -10.01
C TRP A 524 -15.01 -27.13 -9.21
N HIS A 525 -15.23 -26.01 -8.52
CA HIS A 525 -16.43 -25.82 -7.73
C HIS A 525 -17.69 -25.82 -8.62
N VAL A 526 -17.71 -25.02 -9.67
CA VAL A 526 -18.87 -24.92 -10.57
C VAL A 526 -19.16 -26.26 -11.25
N GLY A 527 -18.12 -26.99 -11.67
CA GLY A 527 -18.26 -28.32 -12.27
C GLY A 527 -18.92 -29.32 -11.34
N ILE A 528 -18.55 -29.33 -10.06
CA ILE A 528 -19.15 -30.23 -9.06
C ILE A 528 -20.59 -29.83 -8.74
N ASP A 529 -20.89 -28.53 -8.61
CA ASP A 529 -22.27 -28.05 -8.44
C ASP A 529 -23.15 -28.50 -9.62
N VAL A 530 -22.67 -28.35 -10.86
CA VAL A 530 -23.40 -28.78 -12.07
C VAL A 530 -23.57 -30.31 -12.11
N LEU A 531 -22.52 -31.07 -11.78
CA LEU A 531 -22.58 -32.54 -11.71
C LEU A 531 -23.63 -33.02 -10.71
N LEU A 532 -23.67 -32.43 -9.51
CA LEU A 532 -24.62 -32.78 -8.46
C LEU A 532 -26.07 -32.36 -8.81
N GLU A 533 -26.25 -31.25 -9.52
CA GLU A 533 -27.55 -30.84 -10.06
C GLU A 533 -28.04 -31.80 -11.14
N ILE A 534 -27.20 -32.12 -12.15
CA ILE A 534 -27.55 -33.08 -13.21
C ILE A 534 -27.92 -34.44 -12.60
N HIS A 535 -27.11 -34.92 -11.65
CA HIS A 535 -27.39 -36.19 -10.98
C HIS A 535 -28.71 -36.15 -10.21
N SER A 536 -28.99 -35.06 -9.47
CA SER A 536 -30.24 -34.92 -8.72
C SER A 536 -31.45 -34.84 -9.65
N TYR A 537 -31.35 -34.14 -10.78
CA TYR A 537 -32.38 -34.09 -11.82
C TYR A 537 -32.64 -35.47 -12.45
N CYS A 538 -31.57 -36.21 -12.80
CA CYS A 538 -31.69 -37.55 -13.36
C CYS A 538 -32.33 -38.54 -12.38
N LEU A 539 -32.03 -38.46 -11.08
CA LEU A 539 -32.66 -39.28 -10.05
C LEU A 539 -34.16 -38.99 -9.93
N ILE A 540 -34.56 -37.71 -9.88
CA ILE A 540 -35.98 -37.32 -9.82
C ILE A 540 -36.73 -37.85 -11.05
N ARG A 541 -36.18 -37.63 -12.25
CA ARG A 541 -36.81 -38.13 -13.48
C ARG A 541 -36.90 -39.65 -13.53
N LYS A 542 -35.90 -40.36 -13.02
CA LYS A 542 -35.93 -41.83 -12.92
C LYS A 542 -36.99 -42.30 -11.94
N ALA A 543 -37.19 -41.61 -10.81
CA ALA A 543 -38.24 -41.91 -9.85
C ALA A 543 -39.64 -41.68 -10.44
N GLU A 544 -39.86 -40.56 -11.14
CA GLU A 544 -41.13 -40.26 -11.82
C GLU A 544 -41.51 -41.32 -12.87
N LEU A 545 -40.53 -41.78 -13.67
CA LEU A 545 -40.76 -42.83 -14.67
C LEU A 545 -41.09 -44.20 -14.04
N ILE A 546 -40.48 -44.54 -12.91
CA ILE A 546 -40.73 -45.81 -12.20
C ILE A 546 -42.09 -45.79 -11.49
N GLU A 547 -42.57 -44.62 -11.07
CA GLU A 547 -43.88 -44.47 -10.44
C GLU A 547 -45.04 -44.65 -11.43
N ASP A 548 -44.83 -44.31 -12.71
CA ASP A 548 -45.80 -44.49 -13.80
C ASP A 548 -45.93 -45.97 -14.23
N ASP A 549 -44.82 -46.72 -14.25
CA ASP A 549 -44.78 -48.15 -14.58
C ASP A 549 -45.01 -49.06 -13.34
N ARG A 550 -46.26 -49.18 -12.88
CA ARG A 550 -46.56 -50.06 -11.73
C ARG A 550 -46.35 -51.56 -12.04
N VAL A 551 -45.33 -52.17 -11.41
CA VAL A 551 -45.29 -53.46 -10.67
C VAL A 551 -43.80 -53.85 -10.42
N GLN A 552 -43.43 -54.15 -9.15
CA GLN A 552 -42.07 -54.30 -8.56
C GLN A 552 -41.34 -53.02 -8.11
N ILE A 553 -42.03 -52.20 -7.31
CA ILE A 553 -41.68 -50.78 -7.12
C ILE A 553 -40.78 -50.51 -5.90
N LEU A 554 -40.96 -51.20 -4.76
CA LEU A 554 -40.27 -50.78 -3.53
C LEU A 554 -38.77 -51.10 -3.54
N GLN A 555 -38.40 -52.27 -4.06
CA GLN A 555 -37.01 -52.75 -4.02
C GLN A 555 -36.11 -52.05 -5.05
N SER A 556 -36.68 -51.68 -6.20
CA SER A 556 -36.00 -50.91 -7.25
C SER A 556 -35.80 -49.43 -6.86
N LEU A 557 -36.77 -48.81 -6.19
CA LEU A 557 -36.64 -47.47 -5.61
C LEU A 557 -35.56 -47.42 -4.53
N THR A 558 -35.58 -48.34 -3.56
CA THR A 558 -34.55 -48.38 -2.51
C THR A 558 -33.14 -48.61 -3.07
N SER A 559 -33.01 -49.38 -4.16
CA SER A 559 -31.72 -49.61 -4.83
C SER A 559 -31.22 -48.36 -5.55
N ALA A 560 -32.10 -47.67 -6.28
CA ALA A 560 -31.75 -46.44 -7.00
C ALA A 560 -31.41 -45.28 -6.03
N GLU A 561 -32.11 -45.18 -4.89
CA GLU A 561 -31.80 -44.23 -3.82
C GLU A 561 -30.45 -44.55 -3.15
N ALA A 562 -30.17 -45.83 -2.86
CA ALA A 562 -28.91 -46.25 -2.29
C ALA A 562 -27.71 -45.97 -3.22
N GLU A 563 -27.85 -46.25 -4.53
CA GLU A 563 -26.85 -45.91 -5.54
C GLU A 563 -26.62 -44.39 -5.64
N GLY A 564 -27.71 -43.60 -5.61
CA GLY A 564 -27.64 -42.14 -5.60
C GLY A 564 -26.94 -41.58 -4.36
N HIS A 565 -27.19 -42.17 -3.18
CA HIS A 565 -26.53 -41.80 -1.94
C HIS A 565 -25.03 -42.11 -1.98
N LEU A 566 -24.65 -43.30 -2.47
CA LEU A 566 -23.25 -43.70 -2.63
C LEU A 566 -22.53 -42.76 -3.61
N PHE A 567 -23.14 -42.45 -4.75
CA PHE A 567 -22.57 -41.51 -5.73
C PHE A 567 -22.31 -40.14 -5.09
N LYS A 568 -23.30 -39.56 -4.38
CA LYS A 568 -23.15 -38.27 -3.72
C LYS A 568 -22.03 -38.30 -2.67
N GLN A 569 -21.91 -39.37 -1.88
CA GLN A 569 -20.82 -39.51 -0.89
C GLN A 569 -19.43 -39.58 -1.54
N ILE A 570 -19.29 -40.32 -2.65
CA ILE A 570 -18.04 -40.38 -3.42
C ILE A 570 -17.69 -38.99 -3.97
N VAL A 571 -18.65 -38.31 -4.61
CA VAL A 571 -18.44 -36.96 -5.15
C VAL A 571 -18.06 -35.96 -4.06
N LEU A 572 -18.70 -36.00 -2.89
CA LEU A 572 -18.32 -35.15 -1.76
C LEU A 572 -16.89 -35.40 -1.29
N THR A 573 -16.49 -36.67 -1.20
CA THR A 573 -15.13 -37.03 -0.76
C THR A 573 -14.10 -36.51 -1.76
N ILE A 574 -14.32 -36.75 -3.05
CA ILE A 574 -13.47 -36.23 -4.13
C ILE A 574 -13.42 -34.70 -4.08
N TYR A 575 -14.57 -34.06 -3.90
CA TYR A 575 -14.67 -32.60 -3.80
C TYR A 575 -13.85 -32.05 -2.64
N VAL A 576 -13.99 -32.62 -1.44
CA VAL A 576 -13.24 -32.20 -0.24
C VAL A 576 -11.74 -32.37 -0.48
N CYS A 577 -11.31 -33.50 -1.02
CA CYS A 577 -9.90 -33.73 -1.38
C CYS A 577 -9.38 -32.66 -2.37
N GLY A 578 -10.13 -32.37 -3.43
CA GLY A 578 -9.77 -31.32 -4.39
C GLY A 578 -9.65 -29.94 -3.73
N ASN A 579 -10.59 -29.56 -2.86
CA ASN A 579 -10.52 -28.30 -2.11
C ASN A 579 -9.29 -28.22 -1.19
N ILE A 580 -8.92 -29.33 -0.55
CA ILE A 580 -7.71 -29.41 0.28
C ILE A 580 -6.45 -29.22 -0.58
N VAL A 581 -6.39 -29.80 -1.78
CA VAL A 581 -5.25 -29.61 -2.71
C VAL A 581 -5.10 -28.13 -3.09
N PHE A 582 -6.18 -27.47 -3.50
CA PHE A 582 -6.16 -26.03 -3.81
C PHE A 582 -5.75 -25.20 -2.59
N LEU A 583 -6.30 -25.51 -1.40
CA LEU A 583 -5.93 -24.81 -0.17
C LEU A 583 -4.45 -24.98 0.15
N ILE A 584 -3.89 -26.20 0.08
CA ILE A 584 -2.48 -26.46 0.34
C ILE A 584 -1.60 -25.68 -0.65
N ALA A 585 -1.99 -25.63 -1.93
CA ALA A 585 -1.27 -24.85 -2.93
C ALA A 585 -1.19 -23.37 -2.55
N PHE A 586 -2.32 -22.74 -2.18
CA PHE A 586 -2.31 -21.34 -1.75
C PHE A 586 -1.55 -21.11 -0.44
N LEU A 587 -1.71 -21.99 0.56
CA LEU A 587 -0.99 -21.86 1.83
C LEU A 587 0.52 -22.04 1.65
N ALA A 588 0.95 -22.93 0.77
CA ALA A 588 2.36 -23.10 0.42
C ALA A 588 2.90 -21.85 -0.28
N ALA A 589 2.15 -21.28 -1.23
CA ALA A 589 2.53 -20.03 -1.89
C ALA A 589 2.66 -18.87 -0.89
N VAL A 590 1.69 -18.70 0.01
CA VAL A 590 1.71 -17.69 1.09
C VAL A 590 2.91 -17.87 2.05
N TYR A 591 3.33 -19.10 2.28
CA TYR A 591 4.48 -19.41 3.14
C TYR A 591 5.83 -19.12 2.45
N GLN A 592 5.90 -19.30 1.13
CA GLN A 592 7.14 -19.17 0.35
C GLN A 592 7.54 -17.72 0.05
N ILE A 593 6.57 -16.83 -0.22
CA ILE A 593 6.76 -15.38 -0.24
C ILE A 593 7.11 -14.88 1.17
#